data_AF-A0A937JNF5-F1
#
_entry.id   AF-A0A937JNF5-F1
#
_cell.length_a   1.000
_cell.length_b   1.000
_cell.length_c   1.000
_cell.angle_alpha   90.00
_cell.angle_beta   90.00
_cell.angle_gamma   90.00
#
_symmetry.space_group_name_H-M   'P 1'
#
loop_
_entity.id
_entity.type
_entity.pdbx_description
1 polymer ?
#
loop_
_entity_poly.entity_id
_entity_poly.type
_entity_poly.pdbx_seq_one_letter_code
_entity_poly.pdbx_strand_id
1 'polypeptide(L)' 'MGEWKQEKCGWPTDRGSCRNKTMKGTSRCYHHQGDWTKRGQAELKKKANKRRKK' A
#
# COMPACT_ATOMS: atom_id res chain seq x y z
N MET A 1 0.37 -19.56 -16.61
CA MET A 1 0.56 -18.60 -15.49
C MET A 1 0.08 -17.24 -15.98
N GLY A 2 -0.96 -16.67 -15.36
CA GLY A 2 -1.53 -15.40 -15.82
C GLY A 2 -0.50 -14.29 -15.82
N GLU A 3 -0.36 -13.61 -16.95
CA GLU A 3 0.51 -12.46 -17.14
C GLU A 3 0.14 -11.40 -16.09
N TRP A 4 1.01 -11.20 -15.11
CA TRP A 4 0.73 -10.22 -14.07
C TRP A 4 0.86 -8.82 -14.67
N LYS A 5 -0.28 -8.21 -14.98
CA LYS A 5 -0.36 -6.85 -15.49
C LYS A 5 -0.02 -5.88 -14.36
N GLN A 6 1.09 -5.17 -14.51
CA GLN A 6 1.46 -4.07 -13.63
C GLN A 6 0.45 -2.94 -13.78
N GLU A 7 -0.48 -2.86 -12.84
CA GLU A 7 -1.46 -1.78 -12.77
C GLU A 7 -0.80 -0.51 -12.20
N LYS A 8 -1.51 0.63 -12.27
CA LYS A 8 -1.04 1.86 -11.61
C LYS A 8 -1.41 1.79 -10.14
N CYS A 9 -0.54 2.29 -9.27
CA CYS A 9 -0.76 2.30 -7.82
C CYS A 9 -2.03 3.05 -7.41
N GLY A 10 -2.37 4.12 -8.15
CA GLY A 10 -3.60 4.89 -7.93
C GLY A 10 -3.68 5.56 -6.55
N TRP A 11 -2.59 5.59 -5.78
CA TRP A 11 -2.61 6.10 -4.42
C TRP A 11 -2.89 7.60 -4.40
N PRO A 12 -3.84 8.09 -3.59
CA PRO A 12 -4.15 9.51 -3.50
C PRO A 12 -3.00 10.25 -2.81
N THR A 13 -2.31 11.09 -3.57
CA THR A 13 -1.28 12.02 -3.11
C THR A 13 -1.77 13.46 -3.28
N ASP A 14 -1.09 14.40 -2.63
CA ASP A 14 -1.40 15.84 -2.69
C ASP A 14 -1.47 16.41 -4.12
N ARG A 15 -0.71 15.79 -5.04
CA ARG A 15 -0.63 16.18 -6.45
C ARG A 15 -1.53 15.36 -7.39
N GLY A 16 -2.42 14.52 -6.84
CA GLY A 16 -3.32 13.64 -7.59
C GLY A 16 -3.10 12.16 -7.30
N SER A 17 -3.26 11.29 -8.29
CA SER A 17 -3.11 9.83 -8.07
C SER A 17 -1.72 9.34 -8.48
N CYS A 18 -1.13 8.48 -7.67
CA CYS A 18 0.17 7.87 -7.95
C CYS A 18 0.10 7.04 -9.24
N ARG A 19 0.91 7.44 -10.24
CA ARG A 19 0.99 6.81 -11.56
C ARG A 19 2.04 5.69 -11.63
N ASN A 20 2.78 5.45 -10.54
CA ASN A 20 3.81 4.39 -10.50
C ASN A 20 3.19 3.01 -10.65
N LYS A 21 3.96 2.10 -11.23
CA LYS A 21 3.55 0.69 -11.41
C LYS A 21 3.44 -0.02 -10.06
N THR A 22 2.41 -0.84 -9.90
CA THR A 22 2.24 -1.71 -8.75
C THR A 22 3.31 -2.79 -8.73
N MET A 23 3.64 -3.30 -7.54
CA MET A 23 4.55 -4.43 -7.40
C MET A 23 3.81 -5.77 -7.40
N LYS A 24 4.52 -6.86 -7.76
CA LYS A 24 3.92 -8.17 -8.01
C LYS A 24 3.19 -8.68 -6.78
N GLY A 25 1.93 -9.07 -6.98
CA GLY A 25 1.08 -9.56 -5.89
C GLY A 25 0.55 -8.46 -4.96
N THR A 26 0.70 -7.18 -5.31
CA THR A 26 0.18 -6.07 -4.49
C THR A 26 -0.53 -5.03 -5.32
N SER A 27 -1.51 -4.36 -4.72
CA SER A 27 -2.26 -3.28 -5.38
C SER A 27 -1.52 -1.93 -5.37
N ARG A 28 -0.24 -1.88 -4.94
CA ARG A 28 0.49 -0.62 -4.67
C ARG A 28 1.93 -0.65 -5.19
N CYS A 29 2.47 0.53 -5.52
CA CYS A 29 3.86 0.67 -5.94
C CYS A 29 4.82 0.62 -4.73
N TYR A 30 6.11 0.44 -4.99
CA TYR A 30 7.16 0.38 -3.95
C TYR A 30 7.12 1.57 -2.97
N HIS A 31 6.86 2.79 -3.45
CA HIS A 31 6.78 3.98 -2.59
C HIS A 31 5.57 4.01 -1.65
N HIS A 32 4.52 3.25 -1.98
CA HIS A 32 3.25 3.21 -1.24
C HIS A 32 2.93 1.83 -0.67
N GLN A 33 3.82 0.89 -0.87
CA GLN A 33 3.84 -0.40 -0.21
C GLN A 33 4.71 -0.27 1.04
N GLY A 34 4.34 -0.97 2.11
CA GLY A 34 5.16 -1.05 3.30
C GLY A 34 4.75 -0.15 4.46
N ASP A 35 5.30 -0.50 5.60
CA ASP A 35 5.00 0.06 6.90
C ASP A 35 5.44 1.52 7.05
N TRP A 36 6.43 1.99 6.28
CA TRP A 36 6.89 3.38 6.29
C TRP A 36 5.90 4.38 5.68
N THR A 37 4.85 3.88 5.01
CA THR A 37 3.83 4.74 4.41
C THR A 37 2.81 5.18 5.46
N LYS A 38 2.23 6.39 5.34
CA LYS A 38 1.20 6.88 6.29
C LYS A 38 0.08 5.86 6.54
N ARG A 39 -0.37 5.13 5.51
CA ARG A 39 -1.43 4.11 5.63
C ARG A 39 -0.89 2.77 6.15
N GLY A 40 0.34 2.39 5.81
CA GLY A 40 1.02 1.23 6.38
C GLY A 40 1.22 1.39 7.90
N GLN A 41 1.71 2.55 8.34
CA GLN A 41 1.75 2.95 9.75
C GLN A 41 0.36 2.92 10.39
N ALA A 42 -0.68 3.42 9.71
CA ALA A 42 -2.05 3.36 10.22
C ALA A 42 -2.57 1.92 10.36
N GLU A 43 -2.25 1.02 9.42
CA GLU A 43 -2.59 -0.40 9.50
C GLU A 43 -1.82 -1.11 10.60
N LEU A 44 -0.53 -0.84 10.76
CA LEU A 44 0.27 -1.31 11.88
C LEU A 44 -0.29 -0.83 13.22
N LYS A 45 -0.64 0.46 13.32
CA LYS A 45 -1.26 1.01 14.53
C LYS A 45 -2.60 0.33 14.83
N LYS A 46 -3.42 0.06 13.81
CA LYS A 46 -4.65 -0.73 13.95
C LYS A 46 -4.37 -2.16 14.43
N LYS A 47 -3.41 -2.86 13.81
CA LYS A 47 -3.00 -4.22 14.21
C LYS A 47 -2.46 -4.25 15.64
N ALA A 48 -1.61 -3.29 16.02
CA ALA A 48 -1.05 -3.16 17.37
C ALA A 48 -2.13 -2.87 18.41
N ASN A 49 -3.08 -1.97 18.12
CA ASN A 49 -4.23 -1.72 19.01
C ASN A 49 -5.09 -2.99 19.17
N LYS A 50 -5.36 -3.71 18.08
CA LYS A 50 -6.10 -4.98 18.12
C LYS A 50 -5.39 -6.06 18.94
N ARG A 51 -4.05 -6.10 18.93
CA ARG A 51 -3.24 -7.01 19.75
C ARG A 51 -3.23 -6.64 21.24
N ARG A 52 -3.31 -5.35 21.60
CA ARG A 52 -3.37 -4.90 23.00
C ARG A 52 -4.73 -5.08 23.67
N LYS A 53 -5.79 -5.25 22.88
CA LYS A 53 -7.16 -5.49 23.38
C LYS A 53 -7.48 -6.99 23.59
N LYS A 54 -6.49 -7.87 23.44
CA LYS A 54 -6.60 -9.31 23.67
C LYS A 54 -5.73 -9.68 24.86
#